data_AF-A0ABD0Z620-F1
#
_entry.id   AF-A0ABD0Z620-F1
#
_cell.length_a   1.000
_cell.length_b   1.000
_cell.length_c   1.000
_cell.angle_alpha   90.00
_cell.angle_beta   90.00
_cell.angle_gamma   90.00
#
_symmetry.space_group_name_H-M   'P 1'
#
loop_
_entity.id
_entity.type
_entity.pdbx_description
1 polymer ?
#
loop_
_entity_poly.entity_id
_entity_poly.type
_entity_poly.pdbx_seq_one_letter_code
_entity_poly.pdbx_strand_id
1 'polypeptide(L)'
;MQIDALEEPFIENVVIFQTVLEELKHRSSTIYKRLKDIIALPSRKFCVFVNEHHVQTYIKAEKGEGPNNRNDRAIRAGAKWYQDHLGIKSVLITDDVDNRRKAEELGIYSFSMSKYVEGCSNDAMLEKLSSKRWSDCREGDAVFPPHLSPAEIQSQVKAGKLVTGAFYASRENFLEATVNTDKDSILIQGRECLNRAIDGDTVAVEILPKDQWKAPTNIVLPDEEIISKVEAEIDDADKQVTGKVVGIVQRKWKQYCGILQPSPVPGVSILSYSGPTTDHSFWT
;
A
#
# COMPACT_ATOMS: atom_id res chain seq x y z
N MET A 1 -3.10 2.27 4.83
CA MET A 1 -4.10 2.12 5.91
C MET A 1 -4.10 0.66 6.33
N GLN A 2 -4.13 0.35 7.62
CA GLN A 2 -4.00 -1.01 8.15
C GLN A 2 -5.35 -1.75 8.20
N ILE A 3 -6.16 -1.65 7.15
CA ILE A 3 -7.48 -2.30 7.10
C ILE A 3 -7.35 -3.83 7.25
N ASP A 4 -6.26 -4.40 6.72
CA ASP A 4 -5.98 -5.84 6.79
C ASP A 4 -5.75 -6.31 8.24
N ALA A 5 -5.27 -5.42 9.13
CA ALA A 5 -5.15 -5.74 10.55
C ALA A 5 -6.51 -5.72 11.26
N LEU A 6 -7.47 -4.89 10.81
CA LEU A 6 -8.84 -4.87 11.34
C LEU A 6 -9.69 -6.05 10.84
N GLU A 7 -9.28 -6.68 9.74
CA GLU A 7 -9.92 -7.91 9.22
C GLU A 7 -9.51 -9.18 9.97
N GLU A 8 -8.51 -9.13 10.84
CA GLU A 8 -8.12 -10.29 11.64
C GLU A 8 -9.15 -10.56 12.75
N PRO A 9 -9.60 -11.82 12.95
CA PRO A 9 -10.68 -12.17 13.87
C PRO A 9 -10.35 -11.88 15.34
N PHE A 10 -9.09 -11.59 15.66
CA PHE A 10 -8.62 -11.31 17.00
C PHE A 10 -9.13 -9.97 17.56
N ILE A 11 -9.35 -8.96 16.70
CA ILE A 11 -9.86 -7.67 17.15
C ILE A 11 -11.39 -7.76 17.26
N GLU A 12 -11.88 -7.76 18.50
CA GLU A 12 -13.32 -7.71 18.82
C GLU A 12 -13.66 -6.43 19.61
N ASN A 13 -14.94 -6.05 19.61
CA ASN A 13 -15.49 -4.92 20.39
C ASN A 13 -14.89 -3.56 20.02
N VAL A 14 -14.92 -3.22 18.74
CA VAL A 14 -14.41 -1.94 18.24
C VAL A 14 -15.56 -0.94 18.08
N VAL A 15 -15.35 0.27 18.60
CA VAL A 15 -16.23 1.42 18.35
C VAL A 15 -15.63 2.28 17.25
N ILE A 16 -16.41 2.53 16.20
CA ILE A 16 -16.03 3.35 15.07
C ILE A 16 -16.84 4.64 15.11
N PHE A 17 -16.17 5.77 15.15
CA PHE A 17 -16.83 7.08 15.08
C PHE A 17 -17.34 7.38 13.65
N GLN A 18 -18.50 8.03 13.56
CA GLN A 18 -19.07 8.48 12.29
C GLN A 18 -18.10 9.39 11.52
N THR A 19 -17.40 10.30 12.22
CA THR A 19 -16.40 11.19 11.59
C THR A 19 -15.30 10.41 10.86
N VAL A 20 -14.82 9.32 11.46
CA VAL A 20 -13.83 8.42 10.83
C VAL A 20 -14.42 7.74 9.61
N LEU A 21 -15.67 7.27 9.70
CA LEU A 21 -16.36 6.59 8.61
C LEU A 21 -16.59 7.51 7.39
N GLU A 22 -16.92 8.78 7.63
CA GLU A 22 -17.06 9.80 6.58
C GLU A 22 -15.72 10.15 5.93
N GLU A 23 -14.67 10.34 6.72
CA GLU A 23 -13.32 10.59 6.21
C GLU A 23 -12.82 9.44 5.33
N LEU A 24 -13.03 8.20 5.76
CA LEU A 24 -12.71 7.01 4.98
C LEU A 24 -13.48 6.94 3.67
N LYS A 25 -14.76 7.33 3.67
CA LYS A 25 -15.58 7.37 2.45
C LYS A 25 -15.01 8.35 1.43
N HIS A 26 -14.53 9.51 1.87
CA HIS A 26 -13.90 10.50 1.00
C HIS A 26 -12.52 10.08 0.50
N ARG A 27 -11.75 9.34 1.31
CA ARG A 27 -10.39 8.91 0.95
C ARG A 27 -10.35 7.65 0.09
N SER A 28 -11.20 6.66 0.39
CA SER A 28 -11.24 5.38 -0.33
C SER A 28 -12.57 4.67 -0.16
N SER A 29 -13.37 4.64 -1.23
CA SER A 29 -14.64 3.92 -1.28
C SER A 29 -14.48 2.40 -1.10
N THR A 30 -13.36 1.83 -1.56
CA THR A 30 -13.05 0.40 -1.40
C THR A 30 -12.85 0.02 0.06
N ILE A 31 -12.07 0.80 0.80
CA ILE A 31 -11.83 0.56 2.23
C ILE A 31 -13.11 0.75 3.04
N TYR A 32 -13.90 1.77 2.68
CA TYR A 32 -15.21 2.00 3.28
C TYR A 32 -16.16 0.82 3.11
N LYS A 33 -16.20 0.21 1.93
CA LYS A 33 -17.01 -0.99 1.67
C LYS A 33 -16.53 -2.18 2.52
N ARG A 34 -15.22 -2.46 2.52
CA ARG A 34 -14.63 -3.51 3.37
C ARG A 34 -14.97 -3.31 4.85
N LEU A 35 -14.87 -2.08 5.36
CA LEU A 35 -15.22 -1.77 6.74
C LEU A 35 -16.70 -1.99 7.04
N LYS A 36 -17.60 -1.65 6.11
CA LYS A 36 -19.03 -1.96 6.25
C LYS A 36 -19.30 -3.46 6.30
N ASP A 37 -18.60 -4.23 5.48
CA ASP A 37 -18.72 -5.69 5.47
C ASP A 37 -18.26 -6.26 6.83
N ILE A 38 -17.22 -5.70 7.45
CA ILE A 38 -16.76 -6.07 8.81
C ILE A 38 -17.81 -5.69 9.86
N ILE A 39 -18.39 -4.48 9.79
CA ILE A 39 -19.44 -4.02 10.72
C ILE A 39 -20.69 -4.91 10.64
N ALA A 40 -21.01 -5.42 9.45
CA ALA A 40 -22.16 -6.30 9.26
C ALA A 40 -21.98 -7.69 9.91
N LEU A 41 -20.75 -8.09 10.27
CA LEU A 41 -20.46 -9.38 10.90
C LEU A 41 -20.79 -9.34 12.41
N PRO A 42 -21.80 -10.10 12.89
CA PRO A 42 -22.19 -10.09 14.30
C PRO A 42 -21.12 -10.66 15.23
N SER A 43 -20.26 -11.54 14.73
CA SER A 43 -19.20 -12.19 15.51
C SER A 43 -18.17 -11.21 16.07
N ARG A 44 -17.95 -10.07 15.40
CA ARG A 44 -16.88 -9.13 15.74
C ARG A 44 -17.29 -8.01 16.69
N LYS A 45 -18.60 -7.80 16.86
CA LYS A 45 -19.19 -6.76 17.73
C LYS A 45 -18.65 -5.35 17.43
N PHE A 46 -18.58 -5.01 16.14
CA PHE A 46 -18.22 -3.67 15.69
C PHE A 46 -19.45 -2.77 15.80
N CYS A 47 -19.29 -1.62 16.45
CA CYS A 47 -20.37 -0.66 16.65
C CYS A 47 -20.00 0.69 16.01
N VAL A 48 -20.97 1.33 15.37
CA VAL A 48 -20.81 2.69 14.84
C VAL A 48 -21.42 3.68 15.81
N PHE A 49 -20.62 4.62 16.29
CA PHE A 49 -21.07 5.70 17.15
C PHE A 49 -21.21 7.00 16.37
N VAL A 50 -22.42 7.56 16.43
CA VAL A 50 -22.85 8.76 15.72
C VAL A 50 -22.49 9.99 16.55
N ASN A 51 -21.21 10.35 16.59
CA ASN A 51 -20.69 11.41 17.46
C ASN A 51 -21.15 12.82 17.07
N GLU A 52 -21.45 13.07 15.79
CA GLU A 52 -21.90 14.38 15.28
C GLU A 52 -23.34 14.73 15.71
N HIS A 53 -24.19 13.72 15.87
CA HIS A 53 -25.60 13.93 16.25
C HIS A 53 -25.84 13.78 17.76
N HIS A 54 -24.77 13.61 18.54
CA HIS A 54 -24.86 13.43 19.98
C HIS A 54 -24.43 14.71 20.72
N VAL A 55 -25.33 15.22 21.56
CA VAL A 55 -25.22 16.55 22.21
C VAL A 55 -23.93 16.70 23.01
N GLN A 56 -23.47 15.64 23.69
CA GLN A 56 -22.31 15.72 24.60
C GLN A 56 -20.97 15.51 23.88
N THR A 57 -20.98 15.03 22.64
CA THR A 57 -19.75 14.74 21.86
C THR A 57 -19.62 15.61 20.62
N TYR A 58 -20.64 16.41 20.31
CA TYR A 58 -20.63 17.32 19.17
C TYR A 58 -19.64 18.47 19.37
N ILE A 59 -18.78 18.70 18.37
CA ILE A 59 -17.79 19.77 18.38
C ILE A 59 -18.00 20.70 17.18
N LYS A 60 -18.11 21.99 17.49
CA LYS A 60 -18.18 23.07 16.50
C LYS A 60 -16.79 23.42 15.98
N ALA A 61 -16.72 23.74 14.68
CA ALA A 61 -15.48 24.17 14.08
C ALA A 61 -14.99 25.51 14.66
N GLU A 62 -13.72 25.59 15.04
CA GLU A 62 -13.06 26.83 15.47
C GLU A 62 -12.53 27.65 14.28
N LYS A 63 -12.42 28.97 14.47
CA LYS A 63 -11.93 29.87 13.42
C LYS A 63 -10.44 29.61 13.14
N GLY A 64 -10.14 29.15 11.93
CA GLY A 64 -8.77 28.89 11.47
C GLY A 64 -8.28 27.46 11.69
N GLU A 65 -9.11 26.55 12.19
CA GLU A 65 -8.74 25.14 12.28
C GLU A 65 -8.97 24.39 10.96
N GLY A 66 -8.02 23.51 10.60
CA GLY A 66 -8.19 22.59 9.48
C GLY A 66 -9.18 21.46 9.79
N PRO A 67 -9.79 20.84 8.77
CA PRO A 67 -10.77 19.77 8.97
C PRO A 67 -10.20 18.56 9.72
N ASN A 68 -8.92 18.22 9.52
CA ASN A 68 -8.25 17.13 10.24
C ASN A 68 -8.20 17.40 11.76
N ASN A 69 -7.77 18.60 12.15
CA ASN A 69 -7.68 18.98 13.56
C ASN A 69 -9.04 18.96 14.26
N ARG A 70 -10.09 19.36 13.54
CA ARG A 70 -11.48 19.28 14.01
C ARG A 70 -11.91 17.83 14.23
N ASN A 71 -11.62 16.93 13.28
CA ASN A 71 -11.92 15.50 13.38
C ASN A 71 -11.18 14.85 14.55
N ASP A 72 -9.88 15.10 14.72
CA ASP A 72 -9.09 14.57 15.83
C ASP A 72 -9.64 15.01 17.19
N ARG A 73 -10.12 16.26 17.27
CA ARG A 73 -10.73 16.80 18.48
C ARG A 73 -12.08 16.12 18.76
N ALA A 74 -12.90 15.89 17.73
CA ALA A 74 -14.16 15.17 17.84
C ALA A 74 -13.96 13.72 18.32
N ILE A 75 -12.93 13.03 17.81
CA ILE A 75 -12.57 11.67 18.22
C ILE A 75 -12.11 11.65 19.68
N ARG A 76 -11.27 12.60 20.10
CA ARG A 76 -10.82 12.70 21.51
C ARG A 76 -11.96 12.98 22.48
N ALA A 77 -12.88 13.88 22.14
CA ALA A 77 -14.05 14.14 22.99
C ALA A 77 -14.99 12.92 23.05
N GLY A 78 -15.19 12.24 21.93
CA GLY A 78 -15.94 10.97 21.88
C GLY A 78 -15.29 9.90 22.76
N ALA A 79 -13.97 9.70 22.66
CA ALA A 79 -13.23 8.73 23.45
C ALA A 79 -13.31 9.03 24.96
N LYS A 80 -13.16 10.30 25.34
CA LYS A 80 -13.33 10.73 26.74
C LYS A 80 -14.74 10.46 27.26
N TRP A 81 -15.76 10.81 26.48
CA TRP A 81 -17.15 10.56 26.84
C TRP A 81 -17.42 9.06 27.02
N TYR A 82 -16.88 8.21 26.13
CA TYR A 82 -16.99 6.76 26.25
C TYR A 82 -16.35 6.23 27.54
N GLN A 83 -15.16 6.73 27.89
CA GLN A 83 -14.45 6.36 29.12
C GLN A 83 -15.26 6.72 30.36
N ASP A 84 -15.80 7.93 30.40
CA ASP A 84 -16.59 8.44 31.53
C ASP A 84 -17.96 7.75 31.64
N HIS A 85 -18.60 7.45 30.51
CA HIS A 85 -19.96 6.90 30.47
C HIS A 85 -20.03 5.40 30.76
N LEU A 86 -19.11 4.60 30.20
CA LEU A 86 -19.13 3.15 30.34
C LEU A 86 -18.43 2.66 31.61
N GLY A 87 -17.55 3.46 32.20
CA GLY A 87 -16.72 3.03 33.35
C GLY A 87 -15.77 1.86 33.02
N ILE A 88 -15.61 1.54 31.73
CA ILE A 88 -14.73 0.49 31.22
C ILE A 88 -13.47 1.17 30.65
N LYS A 89 -12.33 0.48 30.71
CA LYS A 89 -11.08 0.93 30.08
C LYS A 89 -11.23 0.97 28.57
N SER A 90 -11.51 2.15 28.01
CA SER A 90 -11.48 2.41 26.57
C SER A 90 -10.07 2.80 26.12
N VAL A 91 -9.66 2.32 24.94
CA VAL A 91 -8.36 2.62 24.34
C VAL A 91 -8.57 3.29 22.99
N LEU A 92 -7.94 4.45 22.79
CA LEU A 92 -7.88 5.15 21.50
C LEU A 92 -6.67 4.66 20.70
N ILE A 93 -6.93 4.03 19.55
CA ILE A 93 -5.86 3.62 18.63
C ILE A 93 -5.66 4.70 17.58
N THR A 94 -4.46 5.28 17.51
CA THR A 94 -4.10 6.27 16.48
C THR A 94 -2.61 6.25 16.16
N ASP A 95 -2.28 6.28 14.86
CA ASP A 95 -0.90 6.39 14.37
C ASP A 95 -0.38 7.84 14.44
N ASP A 96 -1.25 8.85 14.62
CA ASP A 96 -0.84 10.26 14.75
C ASP A 96 -0.23 10.56 16.13
N VAL A 97 1.02 11.05 16.13
CA VAL A 97 1.80 11.40 17.32
C VAL A 97 1.16 12.55 18.10
N ASP A 98 0.69 13.60 17.42
CA ASP A 98 0.12 14.78 18.06
C ASP A 98 -1.24 14.46 18.68
N ASN A 99 -2.03 13.61 18.02
CA ASN A 99 -3.31 13.16 18.57
C ASN A 99 -3.10 12.29 19.81
N ARG A 100 -2.11 11.39 19.81
CA ARG A 100 -1.73 10.61 21.02
C ARG A 100 -1.32 11.49 22.17
N ARG A 101 -0.39 12.45 21.96
CA ARG A 101 0.08 13.35 23.02
C ARG A 101 -1.09 14.10 23.67
N LYS A 102 -1.97 14.68 22.85
CA LYS A 102 -3.14 15.42 23.36
C LYS A 102 -4.19 14.50 24.00
N ALA A 103 -4.27 13.23 23.61
CA ALA A 103 -5.15 12.26 24.25
C ALA A 103 -4.63 11.87 25.64
N GLU A 104 -3.32 11.67 25.78
CA GLU A 104 -2.65 11.39 27.06
C GLU A 104 -2.81 12.55 28.05
N GLU A 105 -2.67 13.80 27.58
CA GLU A 105 -2.95 15.02 28.38
C GLU A 105 -4.39 15.07 28.92
N LEU A 106 -5.35 14.47 28.20
CA LEU A 106 -6.76 14.39 28.59
C LEU A 106 -7.07 13.17 29.47
N GLY A 107 -6.09 12.32 29.77
CA GLY A 107 -6.25 11.09 30.56
C GLY A 107 -6.83 9.91 29.78
N ILE A 108 -6.81 9.97 28.44
CA ILE A 108 -7.30 8.91 27.56
C ILE A 108 -6.15 7.94 27.27
N TYR A 109 -6.37 6.64 27.46
CA TYR A 109 -5.40 5.63 27.04
C TYR A 109 -5.26 5.63 25.52
N SER A 110 -4.08 5.99 25.00
CA SER A 110 -3.83 6.03 23.56
C SER A 110 -2.61 5.21 23.16
N PHE A 111 -2.71 4.48 22.04
CA PHE A 111 -1.62 3.67 21.50
C PHE A 111 -1.58 3.75 19.97
N SER A 112 -0.38 3.63 19.39
CA SER A 112 -0.25 3.31 17.96
C SER A 112 -0.72 1.89 17.69
N MET A 113 -1.16 1.59 16.47
CA MET A 113 -1.57 0.22 16.11
C MET A 113 -0.45 -0.79 16.34
N SER A 114 0.80 -0.42 16.00
CA SER A 114 1.98 -1.28 16.22
C SER A 114 2.17 -1.63 17.69
N LYS A 115 2.16 -0.64 18.58
CA LYS A 115 2.31 -0.84 20.03
C LYS A 115 1.14 -1.63 20.64
N TYR A 116 -0.08 -1.44 20.12
CA TYR A 116 -1.24 -2.21 20.56
C TYR A 116 -1.09 -3.69 20.23
N VAL A 117 -0.64 -4.00 19.00
CA VAL A 117 -0.43 -5.38 18.55
C VAL A 117 0.80 -6.02 19.18
N GLU A 118 1.87 -5.27 19.49
CA GLU A 118 3.00 -5.78 20.28
C GLU A 118 2.56 -6.27 21.68
N GLY A 119 1.54 -5.64 22.26
CA GLY A 119 0.95 -6.09 23.52
C GLY A 119 0.06 -7.33 23.37
N CYS A 120 -0.31 -7.70 22.14
CA CYS A 120 -1.06 -8.90 21.85
C CYS A 120 -0.07 -10.02 21.51
N SER A 121 -0.18 -11.18 22.15
CA SER A 121 0.74 -12.33 21.99
C SER A 121 0.63 -13.04 20.62
N ASN A 122 0.32 -12.32 19.54
CA ASN A 122 0.07 -12.86 18.21
C ASN A 122 1.05 -12.29 17.16
N ASP A 123 2.03 -13.10 16.82
CA ASP A 123 3.10 -12.77 15.86
C ASP A 123 2.59 -12.52 14.43
N ALA A 124 1.46 -13.13 14.04
CA ALA A 124 0.90 -12.97 12.69
C ALA A 124 0.44 -11.54 12.39
N MET A 125 -0.02 -10.80 13.41
CA MET A 125 -0.43 -9.40 13.24
C MET A 125 0.78 -8.45 13.22
N LEU A 126 1.83 -8.76 13.99
CA LEU A 126 3.10 -8.03 13.99
C LEU A 126 3.74 -8.03 12.61
N GLU A 127 3.74 -9.17 11.93
CA GLU A 127 4.27 -9.31 10.58
C GLU A 127 3.53 -8.42 9.57
N LYS A 128 2.19 -8.41 9.60
CA LYS A 128 1.38 -7.57 8.70
C LYS A 128 1.59 -6.07 8.92
N LEU A 129 1.86 -5.66 10.16
CA LEU A 129 2.15 -4.26 10.50
C LEU A 129 3.59 -3.84 10.14
N SER A 130 4.53 -4.79 10.10
CA SER A 130 5.96 -4.54 9.84
C SER A 130 6.25 -4.03 8.43
N SER A 131 5.36 -4.27 7.45
CA SER A 131 5.52 -3.79 6.07
C SER A 131 5.70 -2.26 5.97
N LYS A 132 5.09 -1.50 6.89
CA LYS A 132 5.32 -0.03 6.98
C LYS A 132 6.73 0.30 7.48
N ARG A 133 7.25 -0.45 8.45
CA ARG A 133 8.55 -0.17 9.10
C ARG A 133 9.72 -0.24 8.11
N TRP A 134 9.66 -1.11 7.10
CA TRP A 134 10.73 -1.22 6.10
C TRP A 134 10.83 -0.01 5.16
N SER A 135 9.75 0.75 5.00
CA SER A 135 9.74 1.91 4.09
C SER A 135 10.59 3.07 4.62
N ASP A 136 10.71 3.19 5.95
CA ASP A 136 11.43 4.29 6.61
C ASP A 136 12.95 4.02 6.79
N CYS A 137 13.42 2.79 6.53
CA CYS A 137 14.80 2.37 6.81
C CYS A 137 15.73 2.31 5.56
N ARG A 138 15.35 2.89 4.42
CA ARG A 138 16.20 2.83 3.22
C ARG A 138 17.16 4.01 3.15
N GLU A 139 18.34 3.85 3.74
CA GLU A 139 19.55 4.60 3.34
C GLU A 139 20.07 3.99 2.03
N GLY A 140 19.72 4.61 0.90
CA GLY A 140 20.22 4.24 -0.42
C GLY A 140 19.71 5.21 -1.48
N ASP A 141 20.54 5.49 -2.49
CA ASP A 141 20.15 6.35 -3.60
C ASP A 141 18.91 5.80 -4.31
N ALA A 142 17.97 6.68 -4.64
CA ALA A 142 16.74 6.30 -5.31
C ALA A 142 17.04 5.78 -6.73
N VAL A 143 17.08 4.45 -6.89
CA VAL A 143 17.34 3.75 -8.16
C VAL A 143 16.32 4.12 -9.25
N PHE A 144 15.12 4.58 -8.89
CA PHE A 144 14.07 4.93 -9.83
C PHE A 144 13.74 6.43 -9.82
N PRO A 145 13.57 7.05 -11.00
CA PRO A 145 13.11 8.43 -11.09
C PRO A 145 11.77 8.67 -10.37
N PRO A 146 11.57 9.83 -9.73
CA PRO A 146 10.29 10.18 -9.13
C PRO A 146 9.18 10.22 -10.19
N HIS A 147 7.97 9.85 -9.78
CA HIS A 147 6.79 9.93 -10.66
C HIS A 147 6.29 11.37 -10.75
N LEU A 148 5.78 11.75 -11.92
CA LEU A 148 5.09 13.03 -12.10
C LEU A 148 3.81 13.08 -11.26
N SER A 149 3.41 14.30 -10.88
CA SER A 149 2.17 14.48 -10.13
C SER A 149 0.95 14.12 -11.00
N PRO A 150 -0.17 13.65 -10.41
CA PRO A 150 -1.37 13.31 -11.18
C PRO A 150 -1.91 14.48 -12.03
N ALA A 151 -1.75 15.72 -11.55
CA ALA A 151 -2.17 16.92 -12.27
C ALA A 151 -1.32 17.18 -13.52
N GLU A 152 0.00 17.01 -13.42
CA GLU A 152 0.93 17.14 -14.55
C GLU A 152 0.68 16.05 -15.59
N ILE A 153 0.48 14.80 -15.14
CA ILE A 153 0.15 13.69 -16.05
C ILE A 153 -1.12 14.01 -16.83
N GLN A 154 -2.19 14.45 -16.16
CA GLN A 154 -3.43 14.81 -16.84
C GLN A 154 -3.26 15.98 -17.83
N SER A 155 -2.46 16.99 -17.47
CA SER A 155 -2.17 18.11 -18.36
C SER A 155 -1.40 17.67 -19.61
N GLN A 156 -0.38 16.84 -19.44
CA GLN A 156 0.47 16.36 -20.54
C GLN A 156 -0.23 15.32 -21.43
N VAL A 157 -1.13 14.51 -20.87
CA VAL A 157 -1.99 13.60 -21.64
C VAL A 157 -2.98 14.41 -22.49
N LYS A 158 -3.59 15.47 -21.94
CA LYS A 158 -4.44 16.39 -22.72
C LYS A 158 -3.66 17.14 -23.80
N ALA A 159 -2.40 17.47 -23.53
CA ALA A 159 -1.49 18.07 -24.51
C ALA A 159 -1.00 17.06 -25.58
N GLY A 160 -1.31 15.77 -25.44
CA GLY A 160 -0.89 14.72 -26.36
C GLY A 160 0.60 14.37 -26.29
N LYS A 161 1.31 14.82 -25.25
CA LYS A 161 2.74 14.50 -25.04
C LYS A 161 2.94 13.14 -24.38
N LEU A 162 2.04 12.79 -23.46
CA LEU A 162 2.04 11.50 -22.78
C LEU A 162 0.91 10.64 -23.30
N VAL A 163 1.18 9.34 -23.39
CA VAL A 163 0.21 8.33 -23.78
C VAL A 163 -0.10 7.46 -22.58
N THR A 164 -1.39 7.18 -22.35
CA THR A 164 -1.83 6.29 -21.28
C THR A 164 -2.22 4.94 -21.86
N GLY A 165 -1.78 3.86 -21.21
CA GLY A 165 -2.08 2.51 -21.66
C GLY A 165 -2.02 1.47 -20.54
N ALA A 166 -2.46 0.26 -20.84
CA ALA A 166 -2.35 -0.88 -19.94
C ALA A 166 -0.95 -1.49 -20.06
N PHE A 167 -0.26 -1.63 -18.93
CA PHE A 167 1.07 -2.20 -18.83
C PHE A 167 1.01 -3.71 -18.72
N TYR A 168 1.72 -4.41 -19.59
CA TYR A 168 1.87 -5.86 -19.60
C TYR A 168 3.34 -6.23 -19.50
N ALA A 169 3.73 -6.87 -18.40
CA ALA A 169 5.10 -7.35 -18.24
C ALA A 169 5.30 -8.61 -19.08
N SER A 170 6.46 -8.73 -19.74
CA SER A 170 6.80 -9.99 -20.42
C SER A 170 7.03 -11.09 -19.38
N ARG A 171 6.56 -12.30 -19.69
CA ARG A 171 6.76 -13.48 -18.83
C ARG A 171 8.17 -14.06 -18.99
N GLU A 172 8.78 -13.81 -20.14
CA GLU A 172 10.07 -14.35 -20.53
C GLU A 172 11.20 -13.40 -20.13
N ASN A 173 10.92 -12.09 -20.09
CA ASN A 173 11.89 -11.07 -19.76
C ASN A 173 11.31 -10.06 -18.76
N PHE A 174 11.84 -10.04 -17.54
CA PHE A 174 11.39 -9.11 -16.49
C PHE A 174 11.84 -7.65 -16.73
N LEU A 175 12.78 -7.44 -17.67
CA LEU A 175 13.26 -6.13 -18.08
C LEU A 175 12.50 -5.57 -19.28
N GLU A 176 11.52 -6.30 -19.79
CA GLU A 176 10.70 -5.90 -20.91
C GLU A 176 9.22 -5.90 -20.54
N ALA A 177 8.52 -4.90 -21.04
CA ALA A 177 7.09 -4.80 -20.95
C ALA A 177 6.52 -4.16 -22.22
N THR A 178 5.26 -4.48 -22.51
CA THR A 178 4.51 -3.85 -23.58
C THR A 178 3.39 -3.02 -22.95
N VAL A 179 3.26 -1.77 -23.38
CA VAL A 179 2.12 -0.92 -23.03
C VAL A 179 1.18 -0.86 -24.21
N ASN A 180 -0.02 -1.40 -24.02
CA ASN A 180 -1.05 -1.36 -25.04
C ASN A 180 -1.85 -0.06 -24.91
N THR A 181 -1.83 0.74 -25.97
CA THR A 181 -2.66 1.93 -26.14
C THR A 181 -3.78 1.62 -27.12
N ASP A 182 -4.83 2.45 -27.16
CA ASP A 182 -5.93 2.31 -28.13
C ASP A 182 -5.50 2.27 -29.62
N LYS A 183 -4.26 2.67 -29.93
CA LYS A 183 -3.76 2.79 -31.31
C LYS A 183 -2.53 1.91 -31.58
N ASP A 184 -1.55 1.93 -30.68
CA ASP A 184 -0.25 1.29 -30.88
C ASP A 184 0.23 0.56 -29.61
N SER A 185 1.02 -0.48 -29.80
CA SER A 185 1.77 -1.16 -28.74
C SER A 185 3.16 -0.53 -28.59
N ILE A 186 3.49 -0.07 -27.38
CA ILE A 186 4.76 0.57 -27.06
C ILE A 186 5.63 -0.41 -26.26
N LEU A 187 6.86 -0.63 -26.70
CA LEU A 187 7.85 -1.45 -26.00
C LEU A 187 8.54 -0.62 -24.91
N ILE A 188 8.67 -1.19 -23.71
CA ILE A 188 9.41 -0.59 -22.59
C ILE A 188 10.49 -1.56 -22.19
N GLN A 189 11.75 -1.11 -22.28
CA GLN A 189 12.91 -1.94 -21.99
C GLN A 189 13.82 -1.24 -20.97
N GLY A 190 14.27 -2.02 -19.99
CA GLY A 190 15.22 -1.59 -18.95
C GLY A 190 14.54 -1.23 -17.63
N ARG A 191 15.25 -1.46 -16.52
CA ARG A 191 14.73 -1.24 -15.15
C ARG A 191 14.24 0.20 -14.95
N GLU A 192 15.05 1.18 -15.35
CA GLU A 192 14.71 2.59 -15.19
C GLU A 192 13.45 3.01 -15.97
N CYS A 193 13.22 2.40 -17.13
CA CYS A 193 12.10 2.71 -18.01
C CYS A 193 10.79 2.09 -17.52
N LEU A 194 10.84 0.91 -16.89
CA LEU A 194 9.68 0.24 -16.29
C LEU A 194 9.14 1.01 -15.06
N ASN A 195 10.02 1.73 -14.36
CA ASN A 195 9.71 2.65 -13.26
C ASN A 195 8.63 2.16 -12.28
N ARG A 196 8.89 1.02 -11.62
CA ARG A 196 8.04 0.44 -10.56
C ARG A 196 6.60 0.11 -11.01
N ALA A 197 6.34 -0.04 -12.30
CA ALA A 197 5.09 -0.54 -12.84
C ALA A 197 4.96 -2.06 -12.59
N ILE A 198 3.73 -2.52 -12.43
CA ILE A 198 3.40 -3.94 -12.25
C ILE A 198 2.44 -4.36 -13.35
N ASP A 199 2.47 -5.63 -13.73
CA ASP A 199 1.54 -6.21 -14.70
C ASP A 199 0.07 -5.87 -14.40
N GLY A 200 -0.61 -5.32 -15.41
CA GLY A 200 -2.00 -4.87 -15.35
C GLY A 200 -2.21 -3.42 -14.90
N ASP A 201 -1.18 -2.72 -14.43
CA ASP A 201 -1.27 -1.29 -14.08
C ASP A 201 -1.63 -0.43 -15.31
N THR A 202 -2.30 0.69 -15.09
CA THR A 202 -2.50 1.71 -16.13
C THR A 202 -1.46 2.80 -15.94
N VAL A 203 -0.58 2.95 -16.92
CA VAL A 203 0.63 3.79 -16.83
C VAL A 203 0.57 4.93 -17.82
N ALA A 204 1.24 6.03 -17.48
CA ALA A 204 1.52 7.13 -18.39
C ALA A 204 2.95 6.99 -18.91
N VAL A 205 3.08 6.95 -20.23
CA VAL A 205 4.32 6.70 -20.95
C VAL A 205 4.69 7.91 -21.79
N GLU A 206 5.96 8.27 -21.74
CA GLU A 206 6.59 9.20 -22.67
C GLU A 206 7.25 8.41 -23.79
N ILE A 207 6.91 8.73 -25.04
CA ILE A 207 7.50 8.07 -26.22
C ILE A 207 8.91 8.63 -26.42
N LEU A 208 9.90 7.73 -26.55
CA LEU A 208 11.28 8.13 -26.80
C LEU A 208 11.48 8.54 -28.27
N PRO A 209 12.48 9.38 -28.57
CA PRO A 209 12.86 9.72 -29.95
C PRO A 209 13.16 8.47 -30.77
N LYS A 210 12.93 8.54 -32.09
CA LYS A 210 13.13 7.41 -33.02
C LYS A 210 14.53 6.80 -32.95
N ASP A 211 15.53 7.59 -32.61
CA ASP A 211 16.92 7.16 -32.47
C ASP A 211 17.14 6.18 -31.32
N GLN A 212 16.22 6.14 -30.35
CA GLN A 212 16.25 5.27 -29.18
C GLN A 212 15.22 4.13 -29.26
N TRP A 213 14.63 3.92 -30.44
CA TRP A 213 13.74 2.78 -30.68
C TRP A 213 14.54 1.49 -30.72
N LYS A 214 14.05 0.50 -29.96
CA LYS A 214 14.68 -0.79 -29.74
C LYS A 214 13.76 -1.90 -30.25
N ALA A 215 14.36 -3.03 -30.57
CA ALA A 215 13.65 -4.24 -30.94
C ALA A 215 13.47 -5.15 -29.71
N PRO A 216 12.40 -5.95 -29.65
CA PRO A 216 12.20 -6.91 -28.58
C PRO A 216 13.32 -7.96 -28.54
N THR A 217 13.86 -8.26 -27.36
CA THR A 217 14.91 -9.26 -27.22
C THR A 217 14.31 -10.65 -26.97
N ASN A 218 14.66 -11.64 -27.81
CA ASN A 218 14.23 -13.04 -27.66
C ASN A 218 15.04 -13.82 -26.61
N ILE A 219 15.77 -13.14 -25.72
CA ILE A 219 16.71 -13.80 -24.81
C ILE A 219 16.19 -13.74 -23.38
N VAL A 220 15.88 -14.92 -22.83
CA VAL A 220 15.56 -15.14 -21.42
C VAL A 220 16.86 -15.01 -20.62
N LEU A 221 17.11 -13.84 -20.02
CA LEU A 221 18.37 -13.56 -19.32
C LEU A 221 18.16 -13.24 -17.83
N PRO A 222 18.95 -13.83 -16.93
CA PRO A 222 18.97 -13.45 -15.52
C PRO A 222 19.75 -12.15 -15.24
N ASP A 223 20.63 -11.70 -16.14
CA ASP A 223 21.59 -10.61 -15.89
C ASP A 223 21.62 -9.50 -16.96
N GLU A 224 21.78 -8.25 -16.52
CA GLU A 224 21.72 -7.02 -17.34
C GLU A 224 22.88 -6.85 -18.33
N GLU A 225 24.05 -7.44 -18.04
CA GLU A 225 25.27 -7.25 -18.85
C GLU A 225 25.19 -7.88 -20.25
N ILE A 226 24.32 -8.88 -20.42
CA ILE A 226 24.19 -9.62 -21.67
C ILE A 226 23.31 -8.84 -22.67
N ILE A 227 22.38 -8.01 -22.18
CA ILE A 227 21.44 -7.23 -23.00
C ILE A 227 22.18 -6.18 -23.84
N SER A 228 23.16 -5.50 -23.24
CA SER A 228 23.93 -4.43 -23.89
C SER A 228 24.72 -4.91 -25.12
N LYS A 229 25.12 -6.20 -25.14
CA LYS A 229 25.88 -6.79 -26.26
C LYS A 229 24.97 -7.21 -27.41
N VAL A 230 23.75 -7.63 -27.10
CA VAL A 230 22.76 -8.12 -28.08
C VAL A 230 22.09 -6.95 -28.80
N GLU A 231 21.88 -5.81 -28.11
CA GLU A 231 21.36 -4.58 -28.72
C GLU A 231 22.21 -4.05 -29.88
N ALA A 232 23.51 -4.38 -29.94
CA ALA A 232 24.41 -3.94 -30.99
C ALA A 232 24.28 -4.73 -32.31
N GLU A 233 23.57 -5.88 -32.30
CA GLU A 233 23.50 -6.81 -33.44
C GLU A 233 22.13 -6.81 -34.15
N ILE A 234 21.21 -5.89 -33.82
CA ILE A 234 19.84 -5.89 -34.36
C ILE A 234 19.66 -4.88 -35.50
N ASP A 235 19.07 -5.32 -36.61
CA ASP A 235 18.74 -4.50 -37.78
C ASP A 235 17.64 -3.45 -37.50
N ASP A 236 17.74 -2.29 -38.16
CA ASP A 236 16.79 -1.15 -38.02
C ASP A 236 15.32 -1.50 -38.36
N ALA A 237 15.08 -2.59 -39.09
CA ALA A 237 13.75 -3.00 -39.58
C ALA A 237 12.83 -3.55 -38.48
N ASP A 238 13.39 -4.07 -37.38
CA ASP A 238 12.63 -4.68 -36.28
C ASP A 238 12.42 -3.72 -35.08
N LYS A 239 12.82 -2.46 -35.23
CA LYS A 239 12.69 -1.44 -34.18
C LYS A 239 11.22 -1.08 -33.95
N GLN A 240 10.76 -1.30 -32.71
CA GLN A 240 9.43 -0.91 -32.26
C GLN A 240 9.48 0.43 -31.53
N VAL A 241 8.33 1.10 -31.43
CA VAL A 241 8.19 2.35 -30.68
C VAL A 241 8.54 2.07 -29.22
N THR A 242 9.59 2.73 -28.70
CA THR A 242 9.98 2.60 -27.31
C THR A 242 9.49 3.76 -26.46
N GLY A 243 9.23 3.48 -25.19
CA GLY A 243 8.77 4.47 -24.23
C GLY A 243 9.31 4.29 -22.83
N LYS A 244 9.15 5.32 -22.01
CA LYS A 244 9.51 5.36 -20.59
C LYS A 244 8.29 5.66 -19.74
N VAL A 245 8.10 4.89 -18.66
CA VAL A 245 7.03 5.15 -17.68
C VAL A 245 7.41 6.35 -16.82
N VAL A 246 6.61 7.42 -16.91
CA VAL A 246 6.78 8.65 -16.12
C VAL A 246 5.88 8.72 -14.90
N GLY A 247 4.83 7.89 -14.87
CA GLY A 247 3.93 7.82 -13.73
C GLY A 247 2.87 6.74 -13.91
N ILE A 248 2.17 6.45 -12.81
CA ILE A 248 1.19 5.38 -12.76
C ILE A 248 -0.18 5.99 -12.43
N VAL A 249 -1.11 5.87 -13.38
CA VAL A 249 -2.44 6.48 -13.30
C VAL A 249 -3.35 5.64 -12.43
N GLN A 250 -3.29 4.32 -12.57
CA GLN A 250 -4.09 3.39 -11.78
C GLN A 250 -3.28 2.14 -11.43
N ARG A 251 -3.16 1.86 -10.13
CA ARG A 251 -2.57 0.62 -9.62
C ARG A 251 -3.62 -0.48 -9.60
N LYS A 252 -3.26 -1.69 -10.06
CA LYS A 252 -4.09 -2.90 -9.99
C LYS A 252 -3.42 -3.97 -9.13
N TRP A 253 -2.96 -3.58 -7.95
CA TRP A 253 -2.40 -4.53 -6.98
C TRP A 253 -3.42 -5.58 -6.58
N LYS A 254 -2.97 -6.84 -6.59
CA LYS A 254 -3.75 -8.00 -6.17
C LYS A 254 -3.00 -8.72 -5.06
N GLN A 255 -3.69 -9.63 -4.39
CA GLN A 255 -3.03 -10.56 -3.49
C GLN A 255 -2.23 -11.56 -4.35
N TYR A 256 -0.91 -11.54 -4.20
CA TYR A 256 -0.02 -12.48 -4.88
C TYR A 256 0.28 -13.65 -3.96
N CYS A 257 0.17 -14.86 -4.49
CA CYS A 257 0.67 -16.06 -3.82
C CYS A 257 2.17 -16.19 -4.11
N GLY A 258 2.96 -16.54 -3.11
CA GLY A 258 4.40 -16.73 -3.25
C GLY A 258 4.96 -17.68 -2.19
N ILE A 259 6.23 -18.05 -2.36
CA ILE A 259 7.00 -18.81 -1.38
C ILE A 259 8.17 -17.94 -0.91
N LEU A 260 8.54 -18.06 0.37
CA LEU A 260 9.71 -17.38 0.90
C LEU A 260 10.96 -18.08 0.40
N GLN A 261 11.78 -17.37 -0.38
CA GLN A 261 13.10 -17.88 -0.74
C GLN A 261 14.03 -17.76 0.48
N PRO A 262 14.78 -18.82 0.83
CA PRO A 262 15.79 -18.73 1.87
C PRO A 262 16.83 -17.67 1.48
N SER A 263 17.29 -16.90 2.46
CA SER A 263 18.29 -15.85 2.23
C SER A 263 19.56 -16.47 1.64
N PRO A 264 20.13 -15.89 0.55
CA PRO A 264 21.42 -16.31 0.02
C PRO A 264 22.60 -15.93 0.93
N VAL A 265 22.36 -15.14 1.99
CA VAL A 265 23.38 -14.73 2.96
C VAL A 265 23.45 -15.76 4.10
N PRO A 266 24.56 -16.50 4.27
CA PRO A 266 24.73 -17.44 5.38
C PRO A 266 24.74 -16.67 6.71
N GLY A 267 23.82 -17.01 7.63
CA GLY A 267 23.82 -16.47 9.00
C GLY A 267 22.66 -15.54 9.37
N VAL A 268 21.79 -15.16 8.42
CA VAL A 268 20.49 -14.55 8.78
C VAL A 268 19.49 -15.70 8.99
N SER A 269 19.53 -16.30 10.17
CA SER A 269 18.49 -17.22 10.60
C SER A 269 17.19 -16.43 10.73
N ILE A 270 16.32 -16.56 9.72
CA ILE A 270 14.89 -16.44 9.94
C ILE A 270 14.62 -17.44 11.06
N LEU A 271 14.05 -17.01 12.20
CA LEU A 271 13.68 -17.91 13.29
C LEU A 271 12.76 -18.99 12.70
N SER A 272 13.35 -20.10 12.30
CA SER A 272 12.65 -21.25 11.76
C SER A 272 11.96 -21.87 12.94
N TYR A 273 10.66 -21.63 13.00
CA TYR A 273 9.70 -22.35 13.81
C TYR A 273 9.99 -23.86 13.70
N SER A 274 10.64 -24.44 14.72
CA SER A 274 10.74 -25.89 14.86
C SER A 274 9.38 -26.38 15.31
N GLY A 275 8.55 -26.82 14.34
CA GLY A 275 7.37 -27.63 14.66
C GLY A 275 7.79 -28.87 15.48
N PRO A 276 6.89 -29.41 16.32
CA PRO A 276 7.23 -30.54 17.16
C PRO A 276 7.62 -31.73 16.29
N THR A 277 8.85 -32.21 16.50
CA THR A 277 9.34 -33.48 15.96
C THR A 277 8.40 -34.58 16.41
N THR A 278 7.59 -35.12 15.50
CA THR A 278 6.88 -36.37 15.71
C THR A 278 7.92 -37.48 15.75
N ASP A 279 8.17 -37.96 16.96
CA ASP A 279 8.96 -39.15 17.25
C ASP A 279 8.30 -40.35 16.55
N HIS A 280 8.86 -40.77 15.42
CA HIS A 280 8.53 -42.04 14.80
C HIS A 280 9.30 -43.15 15.53
N SER A 281 8.78 -43.54 16.69
CA SER A 281 9.26 -44.72 17.39
C SER A 281 8.12 -45.41 18.15
N PHE A 282 7.10 -45.92 17.47
CA PHE A 282 6.28 -47.01 18.01
C PHE A 282 5.68 -47.84 16.87
N TRP A 283 5.62 -49.16 17.13
CA TRP A 283 5.17 -50.29 16.29
C TRP A 283 6.26 -51.03 15.50
N THR A 284 6.98 -51.89 16.23
CA THR A 284 7.19 -53.30 15.83
C THR A 284 5.89 -53.99 15.45
#